data_AF-A0AAU6HGC2-F1
#
_entry.id   AF-A0AAU6HGC2-F1
#
_cell.length_a   1.000
_cell.length_b   1.000
_cell.length_c   1.000
_cell.angle_alpha   90.00
_cell.angle_beta   90.00
_cell.angle_gamma   90.00
#
_symmetry.space_group_name_H-M   'P 1'
#
loop_
_entity.id
_entity.type
_entity.pdbx_description
1 polymer ?
#
loop_
_entity_poly.entity_id
_entity_poly.type
_entity_poly.pdbx_seq_one_letter_code
_entity_poly.pdbx_strand_id
1 'polypeptide(L)'
;MTVRKHGTYVKHKLDACRCHPCCFAESQYRNNRSRAIAYGTWQPYVDAEPVRAHVKTLSEFGIGWMRLAKLAHVPRGSVSKLLYGDPSRGLAPSKRLLPKNAAALLAVEPTLDNLAGSALIDGTGTRRRLRALVAAGWPPARLAAHFGWHPSNFANTLYGDRQVKVGTARTTVTLYDQLWRVDPREHGVQQHVYDRVRQQAAEARWAPVGAWDDDTIDDPTAFPDWTGRCGTTEGYAAHHRINIPLCPACRAARAEYRAQLRQQPAAA
;
A
#
# COMPACT_ATOMS: atom_id res chain seq x y z
N MET A 1 1.26 -28.93 -32.23
CA MET A 1 2.25 -29.67 -31.41
C MET A 1 3.26 -28.65 -30.87
N THR A 2 3.37 -28.47 -29.55
CA THR A 2 4.36 -27.54 -28.98
C THR A 2 5.76 -28.13 -29.07
N VAL A 3 6.65 -27.51 -29.85
CA VAL A 3 8.04 -27.97 -30.00
C VAL A 3 8.81 -27.64 -28.72
N ARG A 4 8.88 -28.59 -27.79
CA ARG A 4 9.68 -28.44 -26.56
C ARG A 4 11.17 -28.54 -26.88
N LYS A 5 12.00 -27.72 -26.21
CA LYS A 5 13.48 -27.69 -26.37
C LYS A 5 14.11 -29.03 -25.96
N HIS A 6 15.07 -29.52 -26.76
CA HIS A 6 15.91 -30.69 -26.40
C HIS A 6 16.79 -30.41 -25.18
N GLY A 7 17.25 -31.46 -24.50
CA GLY A 7 18.05 -31.33 -23.29
C GLY A 7 17.25 -31.03 -22.03
N THR A 8 15.94 -31.30 -22.03
CA THR A 8 15.07 -31.08 -20.86
C THR A 8 14.40 -32.37 -20.41
N TYR A 9 14.24 -32.54 -19.09
CA TYR A 9 13.51 -33.67 -18.49
C TYR A 9 12.08 -33.79 -19.04
N VAL A 10 11.41 -32.65 -19.26
CA VAL A 10 10.03 -32.59 -19.74
C VAL A 10 9.90 -33.14 -21.15
N LYS A 11 10.84 -32.84 -22.06
CA LYS A 11 10.82 -33.40 -23.42
C LYS A 11 11.02 -34.91 -23.41
N HIS A 12 11.92 -35.42 -22.55
CA HIS A 12 12.12 -36.86 -22.40
C HIS A 12 10.84 -37.58 -21.93
N LYS A 13 10.13 -36.98 -20.97
CA LYS A 13 8.93 -37.60 -20.35
C LYS A 13 7.65 -37.44 -21.15
N LEU A 14 7.34 -36.22 -21.62
CA LEU A 14 6.06 -35.94 -22.29
C LEU A 14 6.09 -36.22 -23.79
N ASP A 15 7.22 -35.96 -24.45
CA ASP A 15 7.36 -36.16 -25.91
C ASP A 15 8.06 -37.49 -26.23
N ALA A 16 8.35 -38.32 -25.23
CA ALA A 16 9.08 -39.58 -25.34
C ALA A 16 10.43 -39.50 -26.09
N CYS A 17 11.06 -38.32 -26.13
CA CYS A 17 12.32 -38.11 -26.86
C CYS A 17 13.48 -38.85 -26.17
N ARG A 18 14.24 -39.67 -26.92
CA ARG A 18 15.35 -40.49 -26.41
C ARG A 18 16.75 -40.02 -26.86
N CYS A 19 16.88 -38.80 -27.38
CA CYS A 19 18.20 -38.29 -27.76
C CYS A 19 19.10 -38.11 -26.51
N HIS A 20 20.41 -38.18 -26.72
CA HIS A 20 21.40 -38.13 -25.63
C HIS A 20 21.19 -36.94 -24.67
N PRO A 21 21.00 -35.68 -25.12
CA PRO A 21 20.74 -34.56 -24.21
C PRO A 21 19.48 -34.73 -23.32
N CYS A 22 18.40 -35.32 -23.86
CA CYS A 22 17.16 -35.54 -23.12
C CYS A 22 17.30 -36.67 -22.09
N CYS A 23 17.96 -37.77 -22.45
CA CYS A 23 18.28 -38.87 -21.53
C CYS A 23 19.24 -38.41 -20.42
N PHE A 24 20.24 -37.60 -20.76
CA PHE A 24 21.15 -37.00 -19.78
C PHE A 24 20.41 -36.10 -18.80
N ALA A 25 19.49 -35.24 -19.28
CA ALA A 25 18.67 -34.40 -18.42
C ALA A 25 17.76 -35.21 -17.47
N GLU A 26 17.24 -36.35 -17.91
CA GLU A 26 16.51 -37.27 -17.03
C GLU A 26 17.42 -37.90 -15.96
N SER A 27 18.59 -38.39 -16.35
CA SER A 27 19.57 -38.96 -15.42
C SER A 27 19.97 -37.94 -14.34
N GLN A 28 20.28 -36.70 -14.75
CA GLN A 28 20.58 -35.60 -13.83
C GLN A 28 19.42 -35.32 -12.86
N TYR A 29 18.19 -35.25 -13.38
CA TYR A 29 17.00 -35.06 -12.53
C TYR A 29 16.83 -36.19 -11.50
N ARG A 30 17.00 -37.47 -11.93
CA ARG A 30 16.91 -38.63 -11.03
C ARG A 30 17.98 -38.59 -9.95
N ASN A 31 19.23 -38.30 -10.31
CA ASN A 31 20.35 -38.21 -9.37
C ASN A 31 20.14 -37.09 -8.35
N ASN A 32 19.75 -35.90 -8.81
CA ASN A 32 19.46 -34.76 -7.93
C ASN A 32 18.29 -35.05 -6.98
N ARG A 33 17.23 -35.68 -7.47
CA ARG A 33 16.10 -36.12 -6.64
C ARG A 33 16.53 -37.13 -5.59
N SER A 34 17.31 -38.16 -5.96
CA SER A 34 17.79 -39.17 -5.01
C SER A 34 18.67 -38.56 -3.92
N ARG A 35 19.58 -37.63 -4.29
CA ARG A 35 20.40 -36.87 -3.33
C ARG A 35 19.55 -36.05 -2.37
N ALA A 36 18.58 -35.29 -2.88
CA ALA A 36 17.69 -34.48 -2.05
C ALA A 36 16.84 -35.33 -1.09
N ILE A 37 16.41 -36.53 -1.51
CA ILE A 37 15.70 -37.46 -0.62
C ILE A 37 16.63 -37.98 0.47
N ALA A 38 17.84 -38.42 0.11
CA ALA A 38 18.83 -38.91 1.06
C ALA A 38 19.22 -37.85 2.10
N TYR A 39 19.30 -36.58 1.69
CA TYR A 39 19.59 -35.46 2.57
C TYR A 39 18.36 -34.90 3.32
N GLY A 40 17.16 -35.47 3.11
CA GLY A 40 15.92 -34.97 3.73
C GLY A 40 15.46 -33.60 3.23
N THR A 41 16.10 -33.04 2.20
CA THR A 41 15.80 -31.71 1.62
C THR A 41 14.76 -31.79 0.50
N TRP A 42 14.28 -32.98 0.14
CA TRP A 42 13.26 -33.15 -0.89
C TRP A 42 11.87 -32.72 -0.41
N GLN A 43 11.54 -31.44 -0.67
CA GLN A 43 10.22 -30.87 -0.41
C GLN A 43 9.58 -30.37 -1.74
N PRO A 44 9.01 -31.26 -2.56
CA PRO A 44 8.50 -30.89 -3.87
C PRO A 44 7.26 -29.99 -3.79
N TYR A 45 6.53 -30.05 -2.68
CA TYR A 45 5.33 -29.27 -2.46
C TYR A 45 5.17 -28.86 -1.00
N VAL A 46 4.66 -27.65 -0.79
CA VAL A 46 4.27 -27.09 0.50
C VAL A 46 2.75 -27.14 0.68
N ASP A 47 2.30 -26.90 1.91
CA ASP A 47 0.87 -26.79 2.23
C ASP A 47 0.25 -25.56 1.59
N ALA A 48 -1.01 -25.71 1.15
CA ALA A 48 -1.76 -24.71 0.43
C ALA A 48 -2.63 -23.81 1.30
N GLU A 49 -2.85 -24.18 2.57
CA GLU A 49 -3.75 -23.45 3.46
C GLU A 49 -3.31 -22.01 3.75
N PRO A 50 -2.02 -21.74 4.06
CA PRO A 50 -1.57 -20.36 4.30
C PRO A 50 -1.83 -19.45 3.10
N VAL A 51 -1.70 -19.98 1.89
CA VAL A 51 -1.92 -19.21 0.65
C VAL A 51 -3.40 -18.95 0.43
N ARG A 52 -4.30 -19.90 0.75
CA ARG A 52 -5.76 -19.67 0.67
C ARG A 52 -6.20 -18.61 1.67
N ALA A 53 -5.72 -18.69 2.90
CA ALA A 53 -6.00 -17.68 3.93
C ALA A 53 -5.55 -16.29 3.46
N HIS A 54 -4.32 -16.19 2.93
CA HIS A 54 -3.80 -14.94 2.38
C HIS A 54 -4.62 -14.39 1.22
N VAL A 55 -5.04 -15.24 0.26
CA VAL A 55 -5.91 -14.82 -0.85
C VAL A 55 -7.23 -14.24 -0.33
N LYS A 56 -7.81 -14.84 0.72
CA LYS A 56 -9.04 -14.34 1.34
C LYS A 56 -8.80 -12.97 1.97
N THR A 57 -7.75 -12.81 2.78
CA THR A 57 -7.38 -11.52 3.38
C THR A 57 -7.18 -10.45 2.31
N LEU A 58 -6.40 -10.74 1.25
CA LEU A 58 -6.19 -9.82 0.14
C LEU A 58 -7.48 -9.44 -0.59
N SER A 59 -8.45 -10.37 -0.67
CA SER A 59 -9.75 -10.09 -1.29
C SER A 59 -10.59 -9.09 -0.48
N GLU A 60 -10.47 -9.10 0.85
CA GLU A 60 -11.12 -8.12 1.74
C GLU A 60 -10.56 -6.71 1.52
N PHE A 61 -9.28 -6.62 1.13
CA PHE A 61 -8.65 -5.36 0.69
C PHE A 61 -8.91 -5.01 -0.78
N GLY A 62 -9.64 -5.82 -1.55
CA GLY A 62 -9.96 -5.54 -2.96
C GLY A 62 -8.95 -6.08 -3.96
N ILE A 63 -8.01 -6.94 -3.54
CA ILE A 63 -7.16 -7.72 -4.45
C ILE A 63 -7.80 -9.08 -4.71
N GLY A 64 -8.60 -9.16 -5.77
CA GLY A 64 -9.17 -10.42 -6.24
C GLY A 64 -8.09 -11.41 -6.73
N TRP A 65 -8.38 -12.70 -6.64
CA TRP A 65 -7.41 -13.77 -6.94
C TRP A 65 -6.81 -13.70 -8.36
N MET A 66 -7.55 -13.19 -9.35
CA MET A 66 -7.02 -12.99 -10.72
C MET A 66 -5.94 -11.91 -10.77
N ARG A 67 -6.10 -10.85 -9.98
CA ARG A 67 -5.12 -9.77 -9.85
C ARG A 67 -3.92 -10.25 -9.05
N LEU A 68 -4.14 -10.95 -7.95
CA LEU A 68 -3.10 -11.63 -7.19
C LEU A 68 -2.25 -12.55 -8.07
N ALA A 69 -2.88 -13.40 -8.91
CA ALA A 69 -2.18 -14.26 -9.84
C ALA A 69 -1.28 -13.47 -10.81
N LYS A 70 -1.76 -12.31 -11.29
CA LYS A 70 -1.00 -11.40 -12.15
C LYS A 70 0.20 -10.80 -11.39
N LEU A 71 0.00 -10.29 -10.17
CA LEU A 71 1.05 -9.68 -9.34
C LEU A 71 2.12 -10.70 -8.94
N ALA A 72 1.71 -11.91 -8.58
CA ALA A 72 2.61 -13.00 -8.20
C ALA A 72 3.27 -13.71 -9.40
N HIS A 73 2.93 -13.31 -10.64
CA HIS A 73 3.35 -14.00 -11.86
C HIS A 73 3.05 -15.52 -11.85
N VAL A 74 1.94 -15.90 -11.23
CA VAL A 74 1.47 -17.30 -11.17
C VAL A 74 0.36 -17.51 -12.20
N PRO A 75 0.37 -18.61 -12.97
CA PRO A 75 -0.70 -18.89 -13.93
C PRO A 75 -2.09 -18.91 -13.26
N ARG A 76 -3.07 -18.23 -13.88
CA ARG A 76 -4.44 -18.15 -13.35
C ARG A 76 -5.05 -19.52 -13.06
N GLY A 77 -4.79 -20.51 -13.94
CA GLY A 77 -5.27 -21.88 -13.74
C GLY A 77 -4.70 -22.55 -12.48
N SER A 78 -3.48 -22.22 -12.07
CA SER A 78 -2.89 -22.71 -10.81
C SER A 78 -3.61 -22.13 -9.60
N VAL A 79 -3.91 -20.83 -9.62
CA VAL A 79 -4.66 -20.17 -8.53
C VAL A 79 -6.13 -20.61 -8.50
N SER A 80 -6.76 -20.80 -9.66
CA SER A 80 -8.11 -21.35 -9.75
C SER A 80 -8.20 -22.75 -9.14
N LYS A 81 -7.23 -23.64 -9.44
CA LYS A 81 -7.17 -24.99 -8.86
C LYS A 81 -6.83 -25.01 -7.37
N LEU A 82 -6.12 -23.99 -6.89
CA LEU A 82 -5.84 -23.79 -5.48
C LEU A 82 -7.13 -23.45 -4.69
N LEU A 83 -8.01 -22.62 -5.27
CA LEU A 83 -9.22 -22.13 -4.61
C LEU A 83 -10.43 -23.05 -4.81
N TYR A 84 -10.66 -23.50 -6.05
CA TYR A 84 -11.90 -24.17 -6.46
C TYR A 84 -11.69 -25.62 -6.90
N GLY A 85 -10.44 -26.06 -7.03
CA GLY A 85 -10.13 -27.38 -7.58
C GLY A 85 -10.37 -27.44 -9.09
N ASP A 86 -10.82 -28.59 -9.58
CA ASP A 86 -11.21 -28.79 -10.98
C ASP A 86 -12.59 -29.47 -11.01
N PRO A 87 -13.68 -28.68 -10.95
CA PRO A 87 -15.04 -29.23 -10.93
C PRO A 87 -15.35 -30.08 -12.14
N SER A 88 -14.78 -29.77 -13.32
CA SER A 88 -14.96 -30.54 -14.55
C SER A 88 -14.44 -31.97 -14.45
N ARG A 89 -13.51 -32.21 -13.50
CA ARG A 89 -12.91 -33.52 -13.22
C ARG A 89 -13.31 -34.06 -11.84
N GLY A 90 -14.24 -33.41 -11.14
CA GLY A 90 -14.64 -33.77 -9.77
C GLY A 90 -13.52 -33.63 -8.73
N LEU A 91 -12.48 -32.82 -9.01
CA LEU A 91 -11.33 -32.69 -8.11
C LEU A 91 -11.55 -31.54 -7.13
N ALA A 92 -11.37 -31.84 -5.84
CA ALA A 92 -11.37 -30.85 -4.77
C ALA A 92 -10.19 -29.84 -4.89
N PRO A 93 -10.24 -28.70 -4.19
CA PRO A 93 -9.15 -27.72 -4.13
C PRO A 93 -7.80 -28.35 -3.79
N SER A 94 -6.75 -27.87 -4.45
CA SER A 94 -5.40 -28.45 -4.31
C SER A 94 -4.89 -28.30 -2.87
N LYS A 95 -4.55 -29.42 -2.22
CA LYS A 95 -4.00 -29.42 -0.86
C LYS A 95 -2.53 -28.98 -0.78
N ARG A 96 -1.80 -29.03 -1.90
CA ARG A 96 -0.37 -28.75 -1.95
C ARG A 96 -0.03 -27.91 -3.17
N LEU A 97 1.02 -27.11 -3.09
CA LEU A 97 1.53 -26.32 -4.20
C LEU A 97 3.05 -26.30 -4.27
N LEU A 98 3.58 -25.87 -5.41
CA LEU A 98 5.02 -25.67 -5.57
C LEU A 98 5.52 -24.56 -4.63
N PRO A 99 6.66 -24.77 -3.93
CA PRO A 99 7.21 -23.77 -2.99
C PRO A 99 7.39 -22.38 -3.62
N LYS A 100 7.86 -22.34 -4.87
CA LYS A 100 8.03 -21.09 -5.63
C LYS A 100 6.71 -20.30 -5.77
N ASN A 101 5.62 -20.99 -6.07
CA ASN A 101 4.33 -20.33 -6.23
C ASN A 101 3.75 -19.88 -4.88
N ALA A 102 3.98 -20.65 -3.81
CA ALA A 102 3.57 -20.26 -2.47
C ALA A 102 4.26 -18.98 -2.03
N ALA A 103 5.59 -18.94 -2.14
CA ALA A 103 6.38 -17.75 -1.81
C ALA A 103 5.93 -16.53 -2.63
N ALA A 104 5.75 -16.69 -3.94
CA ALA A 104 5.32 -15.59 -4.80
C ALA A 104 3.91 -15.07 -4.47
N LEU A 105 2.97 -15.94 -4.12
CA LEU A 105 1.61 -15.53 -3.73
C LEU A 105 1.58 -14.87 -2.35
N LEU A 106 2.35 -15.39 -1.39
CA LEU A 106 2.43 -14.85 -0.03
C LEU A 106 3.16 -13.50 0.03
N ALA A 107 4.10 -13.24 -0.88
CA ALA A 107 4.83 -11.97 -0.94
C ALA A 107 3.99 -10.78 -1.45
N VAL A 108 2.78 -11.02 -1.96
CA VAL A 108 1.91 -9.92 -2.43
C VAL A 108 1.21 -9.29 -1.24
N GLU A 109 1.46 -8.01 -1.02
CA GLU A 109 0.85 -7.22 0.05
C GLU A 109 -0.24 -6.27 -0.49
N PRO A 110 -1.24 -5.88 0.33
CA PRO A 110 -2.31 -4.96 -0.07
C PRO A 110 -1.87 -3.49 -0.08
N THR A 111 -0.79 -3.18 -0.81
CA THR A 111 -0.29 -1.81 -0.97
C THR A 111 -1.11 -1.00 -1.98
N LEU A 112 -1.01 0.33 -1.91
CA LEU A 112 -1.72 1.22 -2.83
C LEU A 112 -1.47 0.87 -4.30
N ASP A 113 -0.27 0.41 -4.67
CA ASP A 113 0.11 0.01 -6.04
C ASP A 113 -0.44 -1.37 -6.44
N ASN A 114 -0.58 -2.24 -5.45
CA ASN A 114 -1.10 -3.58 -5.66
C ASN A 114 -2.62 -3.61 -5.75
N LEU A 115 -3.35 -2.57 -5.35
CA LEU A 115 -4.81 -2.51 -5.46
C LEU A 115 -5.33 -2.24 -6.88
N ALA A 116 -6.57 -2.63 -7.17
CA ALA A 116 -7.21 -2.30 -8.44
C ALA A 116 -7.59 -0.80 -8.47
N GLY A 117 -7.40 -0.09 -9.58
CA GLY A 117 -7.66 1.35 -9.65
C GLY A 117 -9.11 1.76 -9.35
N SER A 118 -10.06 0.86 -9.57
CA SER A 118 -11.49 1.07 -9.26
C SER A 118 -11.89 0.66 -7.85
N ALA A 119 -11.02 0.00 -7.09
CA ALA A 119 -11.31 -0.39 -5.70
C ALA A 119 -11.46 0.87 -4.83
N LEU A 120 -12.34 0.78 -3.83
CA LEU A 120 -12.58 1.86 -2.87
C LEU A 120 -11.71 1.64 -1.64
N ILE A 121 -11.06 2.71 -1.19
CA ILE A 121 -10.23 2.73 0.01
C ILE A 121 -10.60 3.93 0.88
N ASP A 122 -10.14 3.92 2.12
CA ASP A 122 -10.25 5.09 2.98
C ASP A 122 -9.60 6.32 2.33
N GLY A 123 -10.32 7.45 2.33
CA GLY A 123 -9.89 8.68 1.66
C GLY A 123 -8.95 9.55 2.49
N THR A 124 -8.53 9.14 3.69
CA THR A 124 -7.86 10.02 4.66
C THR A 124 -6.56 10.59 4.13
N GLY A 125 -5.66 9.75 3.61
CA GLY A 125 -4.41 10.27 3.09
C GLY A 125 -4.57 11.07 1.79
N THR A 126 -5.59 10.78 0.97
CA THR A 126 -5.95 11.61 -0.19
C THR A 126 -6.35 13.02 0.27
N ARG A 127 -7.23 13.10 1.28
CA ARG A 127 -7.67 14.37 1.88
C ARG A 127 -6.51 15.15 2.47
N ARG A 128 -5.67 14.50 3.26
CA ARG A 128 -4.53 15.12 3.94
C ARG A 128 -3.56 15.74 2.93
N ARG A 129 -3.19 15.00 1.87
CA ARG A 129 -2.33 15.51 0.79
C ARG A 129 -2.95 16.70 0.05
N LEU A 130 -4.23 16.61 -0.34
CA LEU A 130 -4.90 17.74 -1.01
C LEU A 130 -4.99 18.97 -0.09
N ARG A 131 -5.38 18.81 1.18
CA ARG A 131 -5.47 19.90 2.16
C ARG A 131 -4.10 20.53 2.42
N ALA A 132 -3.04 19.74 2.46
CA ALA A 132 -1.67 20.24 2.58
C ALA A 132 -1.26 21.09 1.38
N LEU A 133 -1.60 20.68 0.14
CA LEU A 133 -1.37 21.52 -1.04
C LEU A 133 -2.16 22.84 -0.98
N VAL A 134 -3.40 22.80 -0.49
CA VAL A 134 -4.18 24.02 -0.27
C VAL A 134 -3.51 24.91 0.79
N ALA A 135 -3.02 24.34 1.89
CA ALA A 135 -2.25 25.07 2.90
C ALA A 135 -0.92 25.63 2.37
N ALA A 136 -0.33 25.01 1.35
CA ALA A 136 0.82 25.54 0.62
C ALA A 136 0.45 26.70 -0.33
N GLY A 137 -0.84 26.93 -0.60
CA GLY A 137 -1.36 28.04 -1.40
C GLY A 137 -1.90 27.63 -2.77
N TRP A 138 -2.00 26.33 -3.07
CA TRP A 138 -2.59 25.85 -4.33
C TRP A 138 -4.11 25.98 -4.31
N PRO A 139 -4.73 26.74 -5.25
CA PRO A 139 -6.17 26.90 -5.27
C PRO A 139 -6.89 25.57 -5.59
N PRO A 140 -7.98 25.21 -4.88
CA PRO A 140 -8.76 23.99 -5.15
C PRO A 140 -9.18 23.81 -6.61
N ALA A 141 -9.53 24.90 -7.30
CA ALA A 141 -9.89 24.88 -8.72
C ALA A 141 -8.73 24.46 -9.64
N ARG A 142 -7.49 24.86 -9.32
CA ARG A 142 -6.29 24.42 -10.05
C ARG A 142 -6.02 22.95 -9.81
N LEU A 143 -6.12 22.50 -8.56
CA LEU A 143 -5.95 21.09 -8.20
C LEU A 143 -7.01 20.21 -8.89
N ALA A 144 -8.28 20.63 -8.93
CA ALA A 144 -9.37 19.91 -9.58
C ALA A 144 -9.13 19.68 -11.09
N ALA A 145 -8.49 20.63 -11.76
CA ALA A 145 -8.17 20.54 -13.18
C ALA A 145 -7.22 19.36 -13.50
N HIS A 146 -6.32 18.99 -12.59
CA HIS A 146 -5.42 17.83 -12.77
C HIS A 146 -6.17 16.49 -12.81
N PHE A 147 -7.37 16.42 -12.22
CA PHE A 147 -8.19 15.21 -12.22
C PHE A 147 -9.22 15.19 -13.35
N GLY A 148 -9.38 16.31 -14.08
CA GLY A 148 -10.48 16.48 -15.04
C GLY A 148 -11.86 16.42 -14.37
N TRP A 149 -11.96 16.84 -13.11
CA TRP A 149 -13.17 16.71 -12.30
C TRP A 149 -14.01 17.98 -12.25
N HIS A 150 -15.32 17.79 -12.13
CA HIS A 150 -16.21 18.89 -11.77
C HIS A 150 -15.88 19.41 -10.35
N PRO A 151 -15.90 20.74 -10.11
CA PRO A 151 -15.55 21.32 -8.82
C PRO A 151 -16.29 20.74 -7.60
N SER A 152 -17.56 20.34 -7.77
CA SER A 152 -18.34 19.70 -6.70
C SER A 152 -17.78 18.35 -6.26
N ASN A 153 -17.26 17.54 -7.18
CA ASN A 153 -16.64 16.25 -6.86
C ASN A 153 -15.33 16.45 -6.10
N PHE A 154 -14.53 17.44 -6.53
CA PHE A 154 -13.31 17.80 -5.83
C PHE A 154 -13.59 18.31 -4.41
N ALA A 155 -14.59 19.18 -4.24
CA ALA A 155 -15.02 19.65 -2.94
C ALA A 155 -15.46 18.51 -2.02
N ASN A 156 -16.26 17.56 -2.53
CA ASN A 156 -16.66 16.37 -1.76
C ASN A 156 -15.46 15.54 -1.31
N THR A 157 -14.44 15.35 -2.16
CA THR A 157 -13.20 14.68 -1.77
C THR A 157 -12.43 15.49 -0.73
N LEU A 158 -12.34 16.81 -0.87
CA LEU A 158 -11.55 17.68 0.02
C LEU A 158 -12.17 17.82 1.42
N TYR A 159 -13.49 17.97 1.51
CA TYR A 159 -14.20 18.26 2.77
C TYR A 159 -14.89 17.04 3.39
N GLY A 160 -15.34 16.08 2.58
CA GLY A 160 -16.07 14.91 3.06
C GLY A 160 -15.20 13.83 3.68
N ASP A 161 -15.83 12.73 4.08
CA ASP A 161 -15.23 11.55 4.70
C ASP A 161 -15.33 10.28 3.83
N ARG A 162 -15.95 10.39 2.66
CA ARG A 162 -16.22 9.26 1.76
C ARG A 162 -14.95 8.53 1.33
N GLN A 163 -15.13 7.24 1.04
CA GLN A 163 -14.11 6.42 0.38
C GLN A 163 -13.76 6.98 -1.00
N VAL A 164 -12.52 6.78 -1.42
CA VAL A 164 -12.00 7.20 -2.72
C VAL A 164 -11.57 6.00 -3.55
N LYS A 165 -11.55 6.17 -4.87
CA LYS A 165 -10.98 5.15 -5.75
C LYS A 165 -9.46 5.13 -5.59
N VAL A 166 -8.84 3.95 -5.62
CA VAL A 166 -7.37 3.80 -5.62
C VAL A 166 -6.71 4.62 -6.73
N GLY A 167 -7.31 4.67 -7.92
CA GLY A 167 -6.82 5.50 -9.01
C GLY A 167 -6.72 6.98 -8.63
N THR A 168 -7.74 7.52 -7.94
CA THR A 168 -7.73 8.88 -7.39
C THR A 168 -6.61 9.07 -6.38
N ALA A 169 -6.46 8.13 -5.44
CA ALA A 169 -5.44 8.22 -4.41
C ALA A 169 -4.03 8.25 -5.04
N ARG A 170 -3.75 7.40 -6.02
CA ARG A 170 -2.48 7.41 -6.77
C ARG A 170 -2.25 8.72 -7.52
N THR A 171 -3.27 9.22 -8.24
CA THR A 171 -3.17 10.52 -8.91
C THR A 171 -2.88 11.64 -7.90
N THR A 172 -3.47 11.56 -6.71
CA THR A 172 -3.23 12.54 -5.64
C THR A 172 -1.81 12.45 -5.09
N VAL A 173 -1.27 11.24 -4.88
CA VAL A 173 0.13 11.04 -4.49
C VAL A 173 1.06 11.67 -5.53
N THR A 174 0.85 11.34 -6.81
CA THR A 174 1.66 11.92 -7.92
C THR A 174 1.56 13.45 -7.95
N LEU A 175 0.36 14.00 -7.78
CA LEU A 175 0.13 15.44 -7.76
C LEU A 175 0.80 16.11 -6.57
N TYR A 176 0.75 15.47 -5.40
CA TYR A 176 1.41 15.95 -4.19
C TYR A 176 2.92 16.01 -4.39
N ASP A 177 3.53 14.93 -4.86
CA ASP A 177 4.98 14.84 -5.11
C ASP A 177 5.48 15.92 -6.08
N GLN A 178 4.66 16.29 -7.06
CA GLN A 178 4.97 17.34 -8.03
C GLN A 178 4.89 18.76 -7.44
N LEU A 179 3.91 19.02 -6.57
CA LEU A 179 3.53 20.39 -6.20
C LEU A 179 3.97 20.81 -4.80
N TRP A 180 4.32 19.89 -3.91
CA TRP A 180 4.52 20.19 -2.50
C TRP A 180 5.69 21.14 -2.19
N ARG A 181 6.71 21.21 -3.06
CA ARG A 181 7.84 22.15 -2.97
C ARG A 181 7.75 23.33 -3.93
N VAL A 182 6.70 23.40 -4.74
CA VAL A 182 6.58 24.39 -5.81
C VAL A 182 5.78 25.58 -5.32
N ASP A 183 6.28 26.80 -5.58
CA ASP A 183 5.56 28.03 -5.27
C ASP A 183 4.42 28.22 -6.29
N PRO A 184 3.13 28.21 -5.85
CA PRO A 184 2.01 28.42 -6.76
C PRO A 184 2.09 29.73 -7.56
N ARG A 185 2.77 30.76 -7.02
CA ARG A 185 2.86 32.10 -7.61
C ARG A 185 3.72 32.11 -8.86
N GLU A 186 4.78 31.31 -8.88
CA GLU A 186 5.63 31.10 -10.07
C GLU A 186 4.87 30.38 -11.20
N HIS A 187 3.75 29.74 -10.85
CA HIS A 187 2.87 29.01 -11.77
C HIS A 187 1.53 29.73 -12.03
N GLY A 188 1.51 31.06 -11.90
CA GLY A 188 0.39 31.90 -12.31
C GLY A 188 -0.79 31.92 -11.32
N VAL A 189 -0.54 31.61 -10.05
CA VAL A 189 -1.49 31.93 -8.97
C VAL A 189 -1.24 33.36 -8.49
N GLN A 190 -2.25 34.21 -8.61
CA GLN A 190 -2.17 35.60 -8.18
C GLN A 190 -2.00 35.70 -6.65
N GLN A 191 -1.24 36.70 -6.18
CA GLN A 191 -0.90 36.88 -4.76
C GLN A 191 -2.15 36.90 -3.86
N HIS A 192 -3.19 37.66 -4.21
CA HIS A 192 -4.43 37.72 -3.42
C HIS A 192 -5.16 36.37 -3.35
N VAL A 193 -5.05 35.52 -4.37
CA VAL A 193 -5.63 34.16 -4.36
C VAL A 193 -4.81 33.25 -3.45
N TYR A 194 -3.49 33.32 -3.56
CA TYR A 194 -2.56 32.59 -2.72
C TYR A 194 -2.81 32.89 -1.23
N ASP A 195 -2.87 34.16 -0.85
CA ASP A 195 -3.11 34.59 0.53
C ASP A 195 -4.47 34.12 1.05
N ARG A 196 -5.53 34.30 0.25
CA ARG A 196 -6.89 33.85 0.60
C ARG A 196 -6.95 32.33 0.84
N VAL A 197 -6.33 31.55 -0.02
CA VAL A 197 -6.36 30.08 0.06
C VAL A 197 -5.60 29.59 1.28
N ARG A 198 -4.46 30.20 1.60
CA ARG A 198 -3.71 29.90 2.83
C ARG A 198 -4.48 30.29 4.09
N GLN A 199 -5.13 31.45 4.07
CA GLN A 199 -5.98 31.90 5.17
C GLN A 199 -7.13 30.91 5.41
N GLN A 200 -7.81 30.48 4.34
CA GLN A 200 -8.87 29.48 4.42
C GLN A 200 -8.37 28.15 5.02
N ALA A 201 -7.18 27.68 4.60
CA ALA A 201 -6.59 26.47 5.15
C ALA A 201 -6.23 26.61 6.64
N ALA A 202 -5.72 27.78 7.05
CA ALA A 202 -5.43 28.08 8.44
C ALA A 202 -6.69 28.10 9.32
N GLU A 203 -7.77 28.75 8.84
CA GLU A 203 -9.08 28.77 9.51
C GLU A 203 -9.68 27.37 9.64
N ALA A 204 -9.56 26.56 8.59
CA ALA A 204 -9.98 25.16 8.60
C ALA A 204 -9.00 24.23 9.35
N ARG A 205 -7.90 24.77 9.88
CA ARG A 205 -6.86 24.04 10.63
C ARG A 205 -6.28 22.87 9.85
N TRP A 206 -6.03 23.08 8.56
CA TRP A 206 -5.41 22.09 7.72
C TRP A 206 -3.90 22.09 7.91
N ALA A 207 -3.36 20.92 8.23
CA ALA A 207 -1.94 20.72 8.43
C ALA A 207 -1.18 21.05 7.13
N PRO A 208 -0.08 21.83 7.22
CA PRO A 208 0.72 22.18 6.06
C PRO A 208 1.49 20.97 5.52
N VAL A 209 2.07 21.15 4.34
CA VAL A 209 3.07 20.23 3.78
C VAL A 209 4.19 19.99 4.80
N GLY A 210 4.63 18.73 4.92
CA GLY A 210 5.69 18.31 5.86
C GLY A 210 5.24 18.16 7.32
N ALA A 211 4.00 18.50 7.66
CA ALA A 211 3.45 18.23 8.99
C ALA A 211 2.94 16.78 9.15
N TRP A 212 2.76 16.06 8.06
CA TRP A 212 2.45 14.63 8.09
C TRP A 212 3.72 13.85 7.85
N ASP A 213 3.91 12.80 8.64
CA ASP A 213 4.91 11.77 8.39
C ASP A 213 4.48 10.93 7.17
N ASP A 214 5.40 10.74 6.23
CA ASP A 214 5.11 10.14 4.92
C ASP A 214 4.68 8.67 5.02
N ASP A 215 5.11 7.96 6.06
CA ASP A 215 4.79 6.55 6.29
C ASP A 215 3.40 6.37 6.94
N THR A 216 2.92 7.38 7.66
CA THR A 216 1.69 7.30 8.46
C THR A 216 0.57 8.23 7.97
N ILE A 217 0.80 9.05 6.96
CA ILE A 217 -0.19 10.00 6.41
C ILE A 217 -1.50 9.33 5.96
N ASP A 218 -1.47 8.06 5.57
CA ASP A 218 -2.66 7.30 5.17
C ASP A 218 -3.42 6.65 6.34
N ASP A 219 -2.82 6.56 7.54
CA ASP A 219 -3.43 5.99 8.74
C ASP A 219 -4.46 6.97 9.36
N PRO A 220 -5.75 6.60 9.45
CA PRO A 220 -6.78 7.44 10.07
C PRO A 220 -6.48 7.87 11.51
N THR A 221 -5.70 7.07 12.24
CA THR A 221 -5.34 7.31 13.64
C THR A 221 -4.09 8.20 13.80
N ALA A 222 -3.31 8.39 12.73
CA ALA A 222 -2.17 9.28 12.75
C ALA A 222 -2.58 10.74 12.96
N PHE A 223 -1.68 11.51 13.55
CA PHE A 223 -1.85 12.93 13.81
C PHE A 223 -0.70 13.73 13.19
N PRO A 224 -0.94 14.96 12.72
CA PRO A 224 0.12 15.78 12.14
C PRO A 224 1.01 16.37 13.24
N ASP A 225 2.31 16.41 12.97
CA ASP A 225 3.28 17.17 13.73
C ASP A 225 3.37 18.60 13.17
N TRP A 226 2.79 19.54 13.91
CA TRP A 226 2.80 20.95 13.54
C TRP A 226 4.08 21.68 13.95
N THR A 227 4.87 21.09 14.84
CA THR A 227 5.96 21.78 15.55
C THR A 227 7.33 21.11 15.37
N GLY A 228 7.37 19.93 14.76
CA GLY A 228 8.53 19.03 14.71
C GLY A 228 8.84 18.34 16.05
N ARG A 229 8.00 18.58 17.07
CA ARG A 229 8.12 18.02 18.44
C ARG A 229 6.76 17.74 19.06
N CYS A 230 5.72 17.57 18.25
CA CYS A 230 4.38 17.29 18.78
C CYS A 230 4.38 15.99 19.61
N GLY A 231 3.64 15.97 20.72
CA GLY A 231 3.70 14.86 21.69
C GLY A 231 4.71 15.06 22.83
N THR A 232 5.35 16.23 22.91
CA THR A 232 6.23 16.61 24.03
C THR A 232 5.70 17.86 24.75
N THR A 233 6.23 18.15 25.94
CA THR A 233 5.97 19.42 26.65
C THR A 233 6.52 20.63 25.89
N GLU A 234 7.62 20.46 25.16
CA GLU A 234 8.18 21.48 24.27
C GLU A 234 7.26 21.77 23.08
N GLY A 235 6.71 20.72 22.45
CA GLY A 235 5.70 20.83 21.42
C GLY A 235 4.45 21.57 21.92
N TYR A 236 3.99 21.26 23.14
CA TYR A 236 2.89 22.01 23.78
C TYR A 236 3.20 23.51 23.89
N ALA A 237 4.41 23.88 24.33
CA ALA A 237 4.82 25.28 24.43
C ALA A 237 4.96 25.94 23.04
N ALA A 238 5.44 25.20 22.04
CA ALA A 238 5.55 25.67 20.67
C ALA A 238 4.19 26.02 20.07
N HIS A 239 3.15 25.19 20.28
CA HIS A 239 1.78 25.49 19.84
C HIS A 239 1.27 26.84 20.32
N HIS A 240 1.49 27.16 21.60
CA HIS A 240 1.12 28.46 22.18
C HIS A 240 1.95 29.60 21.60
N ARG A 241 3.26 29.41 21.46
CA ARG A 241 4.18 30.46 20.96
C ARG A 241 3.84 30.88 19.53
N ILE A 242 3.53 29.93 18.66
CA ILE A 242 3.23 30.18 17.25
C ILE A 242 1.72 30.27 16.97
N ASN A 243 0.91 30.30 18.04
CA ASN A 243 -0.54 30.47 18.01
C ASN A 243 -1.28 29.50 17.05
N ILE A 244 -0.94 28.22 17.13
CA ILE A 244 -1.63 27.16 16.39
C ILE A 244 -2.44 26.26 17.34
N PRO A 245 -3.59 25.71 16.89
CA PRO A 245 -4.41 24.84 17.73
C PRO A 245 -3.61 23.65 18.30
N LEU A 246 -3.73 23.43 19.61
CA LEU A 246 -3.11 22.30 20.30
C LEU A 246 -3.58 20.96 19.72
N CYS A 247 -2.63 20.10 19.33
CA CYS A 247 -2.95 18.74 18.88
C CYS A 247 -3.22 17.80 20.09
N PRO A 248 -3.92 16.68 19.87
CA PRO A 248 -4.19 15.69 20.94
C PRO A 248 -2.93 15.17 21.62
N ALA A 249 -1.87 14.88 20.87
CA ALA A 249 -0.60 14.38 21.41
C ALA A 249 0.04 15.38 22.38
N CYS A 250 0.10 16.68 22.03
CA CYS A 250 0.61 17.72 22.93
C CYS A 250 -0.27 17.93 24.18
N ARG A 251 -1.60 17.76 24.06
CA ARG A 251 -2.50 17.78 25.22
C ARG A 251 -2.21 16.61 26.17
N ALA A 252 -2.06 15.40 25.64
CA ALA A 252 -1.74 14.20 26.42
C ALA A 252 -0.40 14.34 27.13
N ALA A 253 0.66 14.73 26.41
CA ALA A 253 1.99 14.94 26.96
C ALA A 253 2.01 15.97 28.11
N ARG A 254 1.24 17.06 27.97
CA ARG A 254 1.11 18.07 29.04
C ARG A 254 0.35 17.52 30.25
N ALA A 255 -0.66 16.68 30.05
CA ALA A 255 -1.41 16.05 31.12
C ALA A 255 -0.53 15.06 31.90
N GLU A 256 0.22 14.22 31.19
CA GLU A 256 1.18 13.27 31.77
C GLU A 256 2.26 13.98 32.58
N TYR A 257 2.89 15.02 32.02
CA TYR A 257 3.88 15.83 32.74
C TYR A 257 3.30 16.45 34.02
N ARG A 258 2.07 16.97 33.97
CA ARG A 258 1.38 17.48 35.18
C ARG A 258 1.10 16.40 36.21
N ALA A 259 0.77 15.18 35.78
CA ALA A 259 0.56 14.04 36.68
C ALA A 259 1.88 13.62 37.34
N GLN A 260 2.98 13.57 36.59
CA GLN A 260 4.31 13.26 37.10
C GLN A 260 4.76 14.29 38.14
N LEU A 261 4.59 15.59 37.89
CA LEU A 261 4.90 16.64 38.87
C LEU A 261 4.12 16.50 40.17
N ARG A 262 2.87 16.01 40.13
CA ARG A 262 2.06 15.77 41.34
C ARG A 262 2.53 14.54 42.12
N GLN A 263 3.20 13.59 41.47
CA GLN A 263 3.69 12.35 42.08
C GLN A 263 5.13 12.49 42.60
N GLN A 264 5.84 13.56 42.27
CA GLN A 264 7.15 13.85 42.84
C GLN A 264 6.98 14.38 44.28
N PRO A 265 7.58 13.74 45.29
CA PRO A 265 7.56 14.26 46.65
C PRO A 265 8.30 15.60 46.68
N ALA A 266 7.81 16.55 47.50
CA ALA A 266 8.52 17.80 47.73
C ALA A 266 9.94 17.47 48.20
N ALA A 267 10.94 17.86 47.41
CA ALA A 267 12.34 17.70 47.80
C ALA A 267 12.56 18.40 49.14
N ALA A 268 12.93 17.61 50.15
CA ALA A 268 13.28 18.06 51.49
C ALA A 268 14.68 18.69 51.51
#